data_AF-C1B9F2-F1
#
_entry.id   AF-C1B9F2-F1
#
_cell.length_a   1.000
_cell.length_b   1.000
_cell.length_c   1.000
_cell.angle_alpha   90.00
_cell.angle_beta   90.00
_cell.angle_gamma   90.00
#
_symmetry.space_group_name_H-M   'P 1'
#
loop_
_entity.id
_entity.type
_entity.pdbx_description
1 polymer ?
#
loop_
_entity_poly.entity_id
_entity_poly.type
_entity_poly.pdbx_seq_one_letter_code
_entity_poly.pdbx_strand_id
1 'polypeptide(L)'
;MPILVAHFGDIADVDETETVDFWCKTIRQGTTERDIVTNVRRGFPLIAGELETSNLQPGPAVVAWRDQMHQITIPDVDGEVNLWPLIDAGMTVPTMVAGFVRNAGGVSRIARVTEAEIAELEQDPETFYVVMPNP
;
A
#
# COMPACT_ATOMS: atom_id res chain seq x y z
N MET A 1 2.73 -6.55 -17.54
CA MET A 1 1.63 -6.58 -16.55
C MET A 1 2.21 -7.02 -15.22
N PRO A 2 1.76 -6.43 -14.10
CA PRO A 2 2.28 -6.72 -12.77
C PRO A 2 1.81 -8.07 -12.23
N ILE A 3 2.68 -8.73 -11.48
CA ILE A 3 2.42 -9.92 -10.67
C ILE A 3 2.57 -9.49 -9.21
N LEU A 4 1.53 -9.63 -8.41
CA LEU A 4 1.60 -9.33 -6.98
C LEU A 4 2.12 -10.54 -6.21
N VAL A 5 3.09 -10.29 -5.34
CA VAL A 5 3.72 -11.28 -4.47
C VAL A 5 3.68 -10.85 -3.00
N ALA A 6 3.57 -11.82 -2.10
CA ALA A 6 3.73 -11.63 -0.66
C ALA A 6 3.75 -12.97 0.07
N HIS A 7 4.44 -13.02 1.21
CA HIS A 7 4.32 -14.11 2.17
C HIS A 7 3.26 -13.78 3.23
N PHE A 8 2.45 -14.77 3.57
CA PHE A 8 1.42 -14.73 4.60
C PHE A 8 1.71 -15.81 5.64
N GLY A 9 1.96 -15.37 6.88
CA GLY A 9 2.12 -16.22 8.04
C GLY A 9 1.42 -15.63 9.26
N ASP A 10 1.17 -16.48 10.25
CA ASP A 10 0.71 -16.05 11.57
C ASP A 10 1.87 -15.55 12.46
N ILE A 11 1.56 -15.12 13.68
CA ILE A 11 2.57 -14.63 14.64
C ILE A 11 3.56 -15.71 15.11
N ALA A 12 3.28 -16.98 14.83
CA ALA A 12 4.14 -18.12 15.11
C ALA A 12 4.89 -18.60 13.85
N ASP A 13 4.90 -17.79 12.78
CA ASP A 13 5.49 -18.10 11.47
C ASP A 13 4.91 -19.38 10.83
N VAL A 14 3.65 -19.69 11.13
CA VAL A 14 2.93 -20.77 10.44
C VAL A 14 2.31 -20.22 9.16
N ASP A 15 2.62 -20.87 8.04
CA ASP A 15 2.11 -20.50 6.72
C ASP A 15 0.57 -20.51 6.67
N GLU A 16 0.03 -19.43 6.10
CA GLU A 16 -1.39 -19.33 5.82
C GLU A 16 -1.76 -20.13 4.55
N THR A 17 -3.01 -20.60 4.50
CA THR A 17 -3.51 -21.46 3.39
C THR A 17 -4.78 -20.91 2.73
N GLU A 18 -5.34 -19.83 3.27
CA GLU A 18 -6.57 -19.23 2.75
C GLU A 18 -6.32 -18.48 1.44
N THR A 19 -7.33 -18.43 0.58
CA THR A 19 -7.25 -17.71 -0.70
C THR A 19 -7.26 -16.19 -0.49
N VAL A 20 -6.47 -15.47 -1.28
CA VAL A 20 -6.50 -14.00 -1.37
C VAL A 20 -7.28 -13.58 -2.61
N ASP A 21 -8.31 -12.76 -2.44
CA ASP A 21 -9.20 -12.35 -3.51
C ASP A 21 -8.91 -10.95 -4.03
N PHE A 22 -8.99 -10.78 -5.35
CA PHE A 22 -8.83 -9.49 -6.03
C PHE A 22 -9.99 -9.20 -6.96
N TRP A 23 -10.43 -7.93 -7.01
CA TRP A 23 -11.41 -7.42 -7.97
C TRP A 23 -11.33 -5.90 -8.13
N CYS A 24 -11.97 -5.35 -9.16
CA CYS A 24 -12.24 -3.91 -9.23
C CYS A 24 -13.70 -3.60 -8.85
N LYS A 25 -13.95 -2.49 -8.15
CA LYS A 25 -15.31 -2.12 -7.72
C LYS A 25 -16.22 -1.70 -8.88
N THR A 26 -15.63 -1.17 -9.95
CA THR A 26 -16.34 -0.64 -11.11
C THR A 26 -15.73 -1.16 -12.40
N ILE A 27 -16.55 -1.33 -13.44
CA ILE A 27 -16.07 -1.63 -14.78
C ILE A 27 -15.21 -0.45 -15.25
N ARG A 28 -14.05 -0.74 -15.84
CA ARG A 28 -13.14 0.29 -16.37
C ARG A 28 -12.41 -0.19 -17.61
N GLN A 29 -11.84 0.77 -18.34
CA GLN A 29 -10.90 0.47 -19.41
C GLN A 29 -9.64 -0.20 -18.85
N GLY A 30 -9.12 -1.19 -19.57
CA GLY A 30 -7.84 -1.84 -19.28
C GLY A 30 -6.66 -1.05 -19.84
N THR A 31 -5.50 -1.70 -19.95
CA THR A 31 -4.27 -1.07 -20.46
C THR A 31 -4.30 -0.78 -21.96
N THR A 32 -5.12 -1.51 -22.73
CA THR A 32 -5.31 -1.23 -24.16
C THR A 32 -6.70 -0.64 -24.43
N GLU A 33 -6.85 0.06 -25.56
CA GLU A 33 -8.12 0.66 -25.98
C GLU A 33 -9.27 -0.32 -26.17
N ARG A 34 -8.97 -1.63 -26.24
CA ARG A 34 -9.95 -2.69 -26.46
C ARG A 34 -10.24 -3.51 -25.21
N ASP A 35 -9.51 -3.30 -24.12
CA ASP A 35 -9.65 -4.08 -22.90
C ASP A 35 -10.70 -3.47 -21.96
N ILE A 36 -11.58 -4.32 -21.46
CA ILE A 36 -12.57 -3.98 -20.44
C ILE A 36 -12.29 -4.83 -19.20
N VAL A 37 -11.95 -4.17 -18.09
CA VAL A 37 -11.79 -4.81 -16.79
C VAL A 37 -13.15 -4.82 -16.10
N THR A 38 -13.67 -6.02 -15.83
CA THR A 38 -14.96 -6.22 -15.17
C THR A 38 -14.78 -6.48 -13.68
N ASN A 39 -15.87 -6.33 -12.91
CA ASN A 39 -15.88 -6.45 -11.45
C ASN A 39 -15.87 -7.91 -10.92
N VAL A 40 -15.39 -8.86 -11.72
CA VAL A 40 -15.33 -10.28 -11.32
C VAL A 40 -14.30 -10.44 -10.20
N ARG A 41 -14.69 -11.16 -9.15
CA ARG A 41 -13.81 -11.55 -8.04
C ARG A 41 -13.00 -12.78 -8.43
N ARG A 42 -11.68 -12.69 -8.31
CA ARG A 42 -10.74 -13.77 -8.59
C ARG A 42 -9.90 -14.06 -7.37
N GLY A 43 -9.93 -15.32 -6.93
CA GLY A 43 -9.13 -15.83 -5.82
C GLY A 43 -7.83 -16.44 -6.29
N PHE A 44 -6.77 -16.17 -5.54
CA PHE A 44 -5.44 -16.76 -5.70
C PHE A 44 -5.09 -17.54 -4.44
N PRO A 45 -4.87 -18.87 -4.55
CA PRO A 45 -4.50 -19.68 -3.39
C PRO A 45 -3.08 -19.34 -2.93
N LEU A 46 -2.84 -19.45 -1.63
CA LEU A 46 -1.50 -19.41 -1.05
C LEU A 46 -0.85 -20.79 -1.16
N ILE A 47 0.41 -20.84 -1.59
CA ILE A 47 1.19 -22.08 -1.67
C ILE A 47 2.35 -21.95 -0.70
N ALA A 48 2.28 -22.65 0.44
CA ALA A 48 3.26 -22.51 1.54
C ALA A 48 3.42 -21.04 1.99
N GLY A 49 2.30 -20.38 2.30
CA GLY A 49 2.27 -18.97 2.71
C GLY A 49 2.52 -17.97 1.58
N GLU A 50 3.06 -18.41 0.44
CA GLU A 50 3.38 -17.51 -0.68
C GLU A 50 2.16 -17.25 -1.56
N LEU A 51 1.89 -15.97 -1.77
CA LEU A 51 0.98 -15.45 -2.79
C LEU A 51 1.77 -15.17 -4.05
N GLU A 52 1.31 -15.71 -5.17
CA GLU A 52 1.74 -15.29 -6.50
C GLU A 52 0.49 -15.16 -7.39
N THR A 53 0.16 -13.94 -7.81
CA THR A 53 -1.00 -13.73 -8.70
C THR A 53 -0.63 -13.97 -10.15
N SER A 54 -1.60 -14.31 -11.00
CA SER A 54 -1.42 -14.11 -12.45
C SER A 54 -1.32 -12.62 -12.79
N ASN A 55 -0.78 -12.27 -13.95
CA ASN A 55 -0.78 -10.91 -14.50
C ASN A 55 -2.10 -10.16 -14.23
N LEU A 56 -2.02 -9.10 -13.43
CA LEU A 56 -3.16 -8.24 -13.12
C LEU A 56 -3.18 -6.99 -14.01
N GLN A 57 -4.36 -6.43 -14.22
CA GLN A 57 -4.52 -5.18 -14.95
C GLN A 57 -4.23 -3.98 -14.02
N PRO A 58 -3.26 -3.10 -14.37
CA PRO A 58 -2.97 -1.87 -13.64
C PRO A 58 -4.22 -1.03 -13.36
N GLY A 59 -4.25 -0.35 -12.21
CA GLY A 59 -5.32 0.55 -11.79
C GLY A 59 -5.97 0.16 -10.45
N PRO A 60 -7.07 0.85 -10.06
CA PRO A 60 -7.73 0.64 -8.78
C PRO A 60 -8.31 -0.78 -8.65
N ALA A 61 -8.03 -1.41 -7.51
CA ALA A 61 -8.51 -2.73 -7.15
C ALA A 61 -8.85 -2.81 -5.65
N VAL A 62 -9.45 -3.92 -5.27
CA VAL A 62 -9.65 -4.34 -3.89
C VAL A 62 -8.95 -5.67 -3.72
N VAL A 63 -8.18 -5.78 -2.65
CA VAL A 63 -7.69 -7.06 -2.14
C VAL A 63 -8.50 -7.41 -0.90
N ALA A 64 -8.94 -8.65 -0.81
CA ALA A 64 -9.55 -9.18 0.41
C ALA A 64 -8.88 -10.47 0.82
N TRP A 65 -8.72 -10.60 2.13
CA TRP A 65 -8.20 -11.78 2.77
C TRP A 65 -8.87 -11.86 4.14
N ARG A 66 -9.44 -13.03 4.45
CA ARG A 66 -10.38 -13.20 5.57
C ARG A 66 -11.51 -12.17 5.49
N ASP A 67 -11.89 -11.60 6.63
CA ASP A 67 -12.91 -10.57 6.75
C ASP A 67 -12.38 -9.14 6.52
N GLN A 68 -11.15 -9.00 6.02
CA GLN A 68 -10.54 -7.69 5.75
C GLN A 68 -10.52 -7.36 4.27
N MET A 69 -10.78 -6.09 3.95
CA MET A 69 -10.77 -5.57 2.58
C MET A 69 -9.94 -4.29 2.54
N HIS A 70 -8.99 -4.22 1.60
CA HIS A 70 -8.15 -3.06 1.40
C HIS A 70 -8.28 -2.55 -0.04
N GLN A 71 -8.44 -1.24 -0.20
CA GLN A 71 -8.36 -0.60 -1.52
C GLN A 71 -6.90 -0.40 -1.89
N ILE A 72 -6.50 -0.88 -3.05
CA ILE A 72 -5.13 -0.77 -3.55
C ILE A 72 -5.13 -0.19 -4.96
N THR A 73 -3.98 0.34 -5.38
CA THR A 73 -3.74 0.71 -6.78
C THR A 73 -2.65 -0.19 -7.32
N ILE A 74 -2.99 -1.03 -8.30
CA ILE A 74 -2.04 -1.91 -8.96
C ILE A 74 -1.18 -1.05 -9.91
N PRO A 75 0.14 -1.01 -9.74
CA PRO A 75 1.01 -0.14 -10.55
C PRO A 75 1.11 -0.64 -12.00
N ASP A 76 1.34 0.28 -12.93
CA ASP A 76 1.61 -0.06 -14.33
C ASP A 76 3.10 -0.35 -14.54
N VAL A 77 3.51 -1.55 -14.12
CA VAL A 77 4.88 -2.04 -14.25
C VAL A 77 4.87 -3.48 -14.73
N ASP A 78 5.98 -3.89 -15.34
CA ASP A 78 6.24 -5.28 -15.68
C ASP A 78 7.02 -5.97 -14.55
N GLY A 79 6.60 -7.19 -14.19
CA GLY A 79 7.28 -8.02 -13.20
C GLY A 79 6.59 -8.06 -11.83
N GLU A 80 7.35 -8.51 -10.84
CA GLU A 80 6.87 -8.74 -9.48
C GLU A 80 6.76 -7.44 -8.67
N VAL A 81 5.69 -7.33 -7.90
CA VAL A 81 5.40 -6.20 -7.02
C VAL A 81 4.96 -6.73 -5.66
N ASN A 82 5.64 -6.30 -4.60
CA ASN A 82 5.24 -6.66 -3.24
C ASN A 82 3.87 -6.07 -2.90
N LEU A 83 2.97 -6.91 -2.36
CA LEU A 83 1.60 -6.52 -2.04
C LEU A 83 1.51 -5.58 -0.82
N TRP A 84 2.32 -5.80 0.22
CA TRP A 84 2.20 -5.06 1.49
C TRP A 84 2.29 -3.53 1.33
N PRO A 85 3.26 -2.96 0.60
CA PRO A 85 3.29 -1.51 0.35
C PRO A 85 2.01 -0.95 -0.29
N LEU A 86 1.32 -1.74 -1.12
CA LEU A 86 0.05 -1.32 -1.74
C LEU A 86 -1.09 -1.29 -0.72
N ILE A 87 -1.13 -2.29 0.18
CA ILE A 87 -2.11 -2.36 1.27
C ILE A 87 -1.89 -1.19 2.25
N ASP A 88 -0.64 -0.96 2.68
CA ASP A 88 -0.28 0.11 3.60
C ASP A 88 -0.66 1.49 3.03
N ALA A 89 -0.37 1.73 1.75
CA ALA A 89 -0.80 2.94 1.06
C ALA A 89 -2.34 3.11 1.02
N GLY A 90 -3.09 2.01 1.04
CA GLY A 90 -4.54 1.96 1.03
C GLY A 90 -5.23 2.08 2.39
N MET A 91 -4.51 1.87 3.50
CA MET A 91 -5.11 1.88 4.84
C MET A 91 -5.63 3.27 5.19
N THR A 92 -6.82 3.40 5.78
CA THR A 92 -7.30 4.71 6.25
C THR A 92 -6.42 5.14 7.42
N VAL A 93 -5.83 6.32 7.37
CA VAL A 93 -5.04 6.78 8.50
C VAL A 93 -5.98 7.16 9.64
N PRO A 94 -5.70 6.75 10.89
CA PRO A 94 -6.49 7.15 12.03
C PRO A 94 -6.72 8.66 12.00
N THR A 95 -7.99 9.07 12.00
CA THR A 95 -8.40 10.45 12.27
C THR A 95 -8.12 10.76 13.74
N MET A 96 -6.86 10.94 14.10
CA MET A 96 -6.49 11.72 15.26
C MET A 96 -6.41 13.18 14.84
N VAL A 97 -6.82 14.09 15.72
CA VAL A 97 -6.95 15.55 15.52
C VAL A 97 -5.58 16.24 15.31
N ALA A 98 -4.53 15.48 15.01
CA ALA A 98 -3.22 15.98 14.63
C ALA A 98 -2.83 15.31 13.30
N GLY A 99 -2.52 16.13 12.29
CA GLY A 99 -2.19 15.66 10.94
C GLY A 99 -1.11 14.57 10.97
N PHE A 100 -1.29 13.54 10.15
CA PHE A 100 -0.30 12.50 9.95
C PHE A 100 0.51 12.79 8.67
N VAL A 101 1.73 12.26 8.61
CA VAL A 101 2.57 12.30 7.41
C VAL A 101 2.78 10.87 6.94
N ARG A 102 2.60 10.61 5.64
CA ARG A 102 2.95 9.31 5.02
C ARG A 102 4.29 9.43 4.31
N ASN A 103 5.17 8.47 4.56
CA ASN A 103 6.48 8.40 3.95
C ASN A 103 6.52 7.23 2.95
N ALA A 104 6.58 7.52 1.65
CA ALA A 104 6.71 6.51 0.59
C ALA A 104 8.18 6.13 0.31
N GLY A 105 9.05 6.21 1.32
CA GLY A 105 10.47 5.85 1.23
C GLY A 105 11.43 7.00 0.90
N GLY A 106 10.97 8.26 0.89
CA GLY A 106 11.78 9.44 0.55
C GLY A 106 12.30 10.25 1.74
N VAL A 107 11.82 9.95 2.95
CA VAL A 107 12.20 10.69 4.17
C VAL A 107 12.93 9.75 5.12
N SER A 108 14.17 10.09 5.48
CA SER A 108 14.94 9.30 6.46
C SER A 108 14.45 9.56 7.89
N ARG A 109 14.04 10.80 8.20
CA ARG A 109 13.60 11.22 9.54
C ARG A 109 12.55 12.35 9.49
N ILE A 110 11.61 12.33 10.43
CA ILE A 110 10.62 13.40 10.66
C ILE A 110 10.76 13.90 12.09
N ALA A 111 10.90 15.22 12.27
CA ALA A 111 10.96 15.86 13.57
C ALA A 111 9.88 16.96 13.69
N ARG A 112 9.17 16.97 14.82
CA ARG A 112 8.29 18.08 15.21
C ARG A 112 9.11 19.06 16.04
N VAL A 113 9.13 20.32 15.63
CA VAL A 113 9.86 21.40 16.31
C VAL A 113 9.00 22.66 16.35
N THR A 114 9.29 23.55 17.27
CA THR A 114 8.74 24.91 17.35
C THR A 114 9.57 25.89 16.53
N GLU A 115 9.04 27.08 16.27
CA GLU A 115 9.77 28.16 15.59
C GLU A 115 11.04 28.58 16.34
N ALA A 116 11.04 28.55 17.67
CA ALA A 116 12.23 28.81 18.46
C ALA A 116 13.28 27.68 18.31
N GLU A 117 12.85 26.42 18.34
CA GLU A 117 13.75 25.27 18.23
C GLU A 117 14.41 25.16 16.84
N ILE A 118 13.68 25.44 15.76
CA ILE A 118 14.24 25.36 14.39
C ILE A 118 15.31 26.44 14.12
N ALA A 119 15.24 27.58 14.81
CA ALA A 119 16.21 28.65 14.68
C ALA A 119 17.56 28.32 15.35
N GLU A 120 17.55 27.40 16.32
CA GLU A 120 18.73 26.99 17.09
C GLU A 120 19.33 25.66 16.60
N LEU A 121 18.60 24.90 15.77
CA LEU A 121 19.04 23.62 15.22
C LEU A 121 19.92 23.80 13.98
N GLU A 122 21.03 23.06 13.93
CA GLU A 122 21.74 22.80 12.66
C GLU A 122 20.88 21.86 11.82
N GLN A 123 20.37 22.36 10.69
CA GLN A 123 19.40 21.66 9.86
C GLN A 123 20.05 20.53 9.07
N ASP A 124 19.52 19.32 9.23
CA ASP A 124 19.92 18.14 8.47
C ASP A 124 19.15 18.12 7.12
N PRO A 125 19.84 18.14 5.97
CA PRO A 125 19.19 18.12 4.66
C PRO A 125 18.38 16.85 4.38
N GLU A 126 18.59 15.76 5.15
CA GLU A 126 17.82 14.52 5.03
C GLU A 126 16.59 14.45 5.96
N THR A 127 16.34 15.50 6.75
CA THR A 127 15.26 15.54 7.73
C THR A 127 14.14 16.50 7.30
N PHE A 128 12.90 16.01 7.33
CA PHE A 128 11.72 16.86 7.15
C PHE A 128 11.27 17.43 8.50
N TYR A 129 11.29 18.76 8.62
CA TYR A 129 10.90 19.48 9.83
C TYR A 129 9.47 20.01 9.72
N VAL A 130 8.61 19.65 10.67
CA VAL A 130 7.28 20.25 10.83
C VAL A 130 7.37 21.30 11.92
N VAL A 131 7.41 22.57 11.50
CA VAL A 131 7.50 23.72 12.40
C VAL A 131 6.10 24.14 12.84
N MET A 132 5.90 24.24 14.16
CA MET A 132 4.65 24.72 14.75
C MET A 132 4.86 26.11 15.38
N PRO A 133 3.82 26.95 15.44
CA PRO A 133 3.89 28.23 16.14
C PRO A 133 4.30 28.03 17.60
N ASN A 134 5.08 28.96 18.15
CA ASN A 134 5.37 28.96 19.58
C ASN A 134 4.05 29.10 20.38
N PRO A 135 3.90 28.40 21.52
CA PRO A 135 2.74 28.58 22.39
C PRO A 135 2.67 29.98 23.00
#